data_AF-A0A8T5PXK9-F1
#
_entry.id   AF-A0A8T5PXK9-F1
#
_cell.length_a   1.000
_cell.length_b   1.000
_cell.length_c   1.000
_cell.angle_alpha   90.00
_cell.angle_beta   90.00
_cell.angle_gamma   90.00
#
_symmetry.space_group_name_H-M   'P 1'
#
loop_
_entity.id
_entity.type
_entity.pdbx_description
1 polymer ?
#
loop_
_entity_poly.entity_id
_entity_poly.type
_entity_poly.pdbx_seq_one_letter_code
_entity_poly.pdbx_strand_id
1 'polypeptide(L)'
;MVSFDTAATIALVAVLSAAVLLNRKKLSFQRLGILYAAMYKTKVGLRAMDRIAQKYKWFFDKATPYIIAIGFIGMAVVTFDIARSLIMILTQSSTPTVGVVLPFKAKGIFYVPFLYWIISIFVILIIHEGMHGVMARVYGLPLKNSGLVILGVLIPLIPGAFVEPDEKKLTKAQRKKQLAVFAAGPVANIITGLMLMLLLFSVITPFTNTFYAKDGVIVTEL
;
A
#
# COMPACT_ATOMS: atom_id res chain seq x y z
N MET A 1 -17.03 8.94 27.21
CA MET A 1 -17.31 9.27 25.80
C MET A 1 -16.45 8.39 24.91
N VAL A 2 -17.02 7.76 23.87
CA VAL A 2 -16.22 6.96 22.92
C VAL A 2 -15.35 7.92 22.10
N SER A 3 -14.06 7.61 21.93
CA SER A 3 -13.18 8.43 21.11
C SER A 3 -13.60 8.37 19.64
N PHE A 4 -13.32 9.42 18.87
CA PHE A 4 -13.61 9.45 17.44
C PHE A 4 -12.98 8.27 16.69
N ASP A 5 -11.73 7.93 16.99
CA ASP A 5 -11.02 6.81 16.36
C ASP A 5 -11.68 5.45 16.67
N THR A 6 -12.15 5.26 17.90
CA THR A 6 -12.89 4.05 18.27
C THR A 6 -14.25 3.99 17.56
N ALA A 7 -14.99 5.10 17.49
CA ALA A 7 -16.25 5.17 16.76
C ALA A 7 -16.07 4.90 15.26
N ALA A 8 -15.04 5.49 14.63
CA ALA A 8 -14.73 5.30 13.22
C ALA A 8 -14.28 3.87 12.91
N THR A 9 -13.52 3.24 13.81
CA THR A 9 -13.11 1.83 13.68
C THR A 9 -14.33 0.90 13.74
N ILE A 10 -15.21 1.10 14.72
CA ILE A 10 -16.45 0.31 14.84
C ILE A 10 -17.33 0.49 13.60
N ALA A 11 -17.47 1.74 13.12
CA ALA A 11 -18.22 2.04 11.91
C ALA A 11 -17.63 1.33 10.68
N LEU A 12 -16.31 1.35 10.50
CA LEU A 12 -15.67 0.62 9.39
C LEU A 12 -15.95 -0.88 9.49
N VAL A 13 -15.76 -1.50 10.65
CA VAL A 13 -16.00 -2.92 10.83
C VAL A 13 -17.46 -3.27 10.55
N ALA A 14 -18.41 -2.44 11.00
CA ALA A 14 -19.84 -2.62 10.73
C ALA A 14 -20.13 -2.50 9.22
N VAL A 15 -19.57 -1.50 8.54
CA VAL A 15 -19.74 -1.30 7.09
C VAL A 15 -19.12 -2.44 6.29
N LEU A 16 -17.90 -2.88 6.63
CA LEU A 16 -17.26 -4.01 5.98
C LEU A 16 -18.04 -5.32 6.21
N SER A 17 -18.54 -5.54 7.43
CA SER A 17 -19.37 -6.69 7.76
C SER A 17 -20.68 -6.68 6.98
N ALA A 18 -21.36 -5.54 6.91
CA ALA A 18 -22.56 -5.37 6.10
C ALA A 18 -22.27 -5.58 4.61
N ALA A 19 -21.17 -5.03 4.09
CA ALA A 19 -20.76 -5.21 2.70
C ALA A 19 -20.50 -6.69 2.37
N VAL A 20 -19.87 -7.44 3.29
CA VAL A 20 -19.64 -8.88 3.15
C VAL A 20 -20.96 -9.66 3.16
N LEU A 21 -21.85 -9.38 4.13
CA LEU A 21 -23.13 -10.08 4.27
C LEU A 21 -24.08 -9.81 3.09
N LEU A 22 -24.17 -8.55 2.64
CA LEU A 22 -25.03 -8.13 1.54
C LEU A 22 -24.53 -8.64 0.18
N ASN A 23 -23.21 -8.67 -0.03
CA ASN A 23 -22.60 -9.10 -1.30
C ASN A 23 -22.11 -10.55 -1.30
N ARG A 24 -22.54 -11.38 -0.32
CA ARG A 24 -22.06 -12.77 -0.14
C ARG A 24 -22.09 -13.64 -1.40
N LYS A 25 -23.05 -13.40 -2.31
CA LYS A 25 -23.19 -14.14 -3.57
C LYS A 25 -22.19 -13.73 -4.66
N LYS A 26 -21.62 -12.52 -4.56
CA LYS A 26 -20.64 -11.96 -5.51
C LYS A 26 -19.21 -12.06 -4.99
N LEU A 27 -19.04 -12.41 -3.71
CA LEU A 27 -17.75 -12.57 -3.07
C LEU A 27 -17.22 -13.98 -3.31
N SER A 28 -15.98 -14.07 -3.81
CA SER A 28 -15.25 -15.33 -3.77
C SER A 28 -14.46 -15.39 -2.48
N PHE A 29 -14.71 -16.42 -1.66
CA PHE A 29 -13.95 -16.66 -0.45
C PHE A 29 -12.74 -17.54 -0.76
N GLN A 30 -11.56 -17.10 -0.37
CA GLN A 30 -10.35 -17.89 -0.40
C GLN A 30 -9.82 -18.05 1.02
N ARG A 31 -9.45 -19.28 1.39
CA ARG A 31 -8.86 -19.57 2.69
C ARG A 31 -7.34 -19.44 2.59
N LEU A 32 -6.78 -18.51 3.37
CA LEU A 32 -5.34 -18.27 3.52
C LEU A 32 -4.92 -18.73 4.92
N GLY A 33 -4.88 -20.06 5.12
CA GLY A 33 -4.59 -20.66 6.42
C GLY A 33 -5.70 -20.39 7.45
N ILE A 34 -5.37 -19.60 8.48
CA ILE A 34 -6.30 -19.17 9.55
C ILE A 34 -7.17 -17.97 9.09
N LEU A 35 -6.75 -17.27 8.03
CA LEU A 35 -7.45 -16.09 7.50
C LEU A 35 -8.40 -16.48 6.36
N TYR A 36 -9.53 -15.78 6.28
CA TYR A 36 -10.43 -15.78 5.14
C TYR A 36 -10.29 -14.47 4.37
N ALA A 37 -10.10 -14.59 3.05
CA ALA A 37 -10.10 -13.48 2.13
C ALA A 37 -11.43 -13.44 1.36
N ALA A 38 -12.24 -12.42 1.62
CA ALA A 38 -13.43 -12.13 0.85
C ALA A 38 -13.05 -11.21 -0.31
N MET A 39 -13.04 -11.74 -1.53
CA MET A 39 -12.66 -10.96 -2.72
C MET A 39 -13.90 -10.50 -3.48
N TYR A 40 -14.03 -9.20 -3.66
CA TYR A 40 -15.04 -8.60 -4.52
C TYR A 40 -14.43 -8.33 -5.90
N LYS A 41 -14.70 -9.23 -6.84
CA LYS A 41 -14.15 -9.16 -8.21
C LYS A 41 -14.93 -8.17 -9.06
N THR A 42 -14.22 -7.26 -9.71
CA THR A 42 -14.76 -6.24 -10.60
C THR A 42 -13.86 -6.07 -11.85
N LYS A 43 -14.26 -5.17 -12.75
CA LYS A 43 -13.43 -4.71 -13.88
C LYS A 43 -13.06 -3.23 -13.76
N VAL A 44 -13.25 -2.64 -12.58
CA VAL A 44 -13.03 -1.21 -12.33
C VAL A 44 -11.54 -0.90 -12.40
N GLY A 45 -11.16 0.18 -13.09
CA GLY A 45 -9.76 0.58 -13.23
C GLY A 45 -8.99 -0.15 -14.33
N LEU A 46 -9.46 -1.28 -14.87
CA LEU A 46 -8.77 -2.00 -15.96
C LEU A 46 -8.57 -1.12 -17.19
N ARG A 47 -9.61 -0.36 -17.60
CA ARG A 47 -9.51 0.60 -18.72
C ARG A 47 -8.56 1.77 -18.45
N ALA A 48 -8.37 2.15 -17.18
CA ALA A 48 -7.43 3.19 -16.81
C ALA A 48 -5.99 2.67 -16.92
N MET A 49 -5.74 1.46 -16.40
CA MET A 49 -4.46 0.77 -16.54
C MET A 49 -4.10 0.56 -18.02
N ASP A 50 -5.06 0.15 -18.85
CA ASP A 50 -4.89 0.03 -20.30
C ASP A 50 -4.47 1.37 -20.93
N ARG A 51 -5.19 2.45 -20.61
CA ARG A 51 -4.88 3.79 -21.16
C ARG A 51 -3.49 4.26 -20.73
N ILE A 52 -3.14 4.12 -19.45
CA ILE A 52 -1.83 4.52 -18.92
C ILE A 52 -0.72 3.70 -19.57
N ALA A 53 -0.90 2.37 -19.63
CA ALA A 53 0.06 1.46 -20.22
C ALA A 53 0.31 1.74 -21.70
N GLN A 54 -0.74 2.01 -22.49
CA GLN A 54 -0.58 2.31 -23.91
C GLN A 54 0.00 3.71 -24.13
N LYS A 55 -0.47 4.72 -23.39
CA LYS A 55 -0.01 6.11 -23.53
C LYS A 55 1.48 6.27 -23.19
N TYR A 56 1.94 5.61 -22.13
CA TYR A 56 3.30 5.73 -21.62
C TYR A 56 4.13 4.46 -21.83
N LYS A 57 3.74 3.60 -22.78
CA LYS A 57 4.36 2.30 -23.02
C LYS A 57 5.88 2.38 -23.15
N TRP A 58 6.36 3.34 -23.95
CA TRP A 58 7.77 3.58 -24.20
C TRP A 58 8.54 3.91 -22.92
N PHE A 59 7.95 4.74 -22.05
CA PHE A 59 8.58 5.15 -20.79
C PHE A 59 8.73 3.96 -19.86
N PHE A 60 7.65 3.20 -19.64
CA PHE A 60 7.68 2.02 -18.78
C PHE A 60 8.62 0.94 -19.30
N ASP A 61 8.62 0.69 -20.61
CA ASP A 61 9.50 -0.32 -21.20
C ASP A 61 10.99 0.05 -21.02
N LYS A 62 11.35 1.32 -21.20
CA LYS A 62 12.71 1.83 -20.91
C LYS A 62 13.04 1.83 -19.42
N ALA A 63 12.07 2.09 -18.55
CA ALA A 63 12.25 2.11 -17.10
C ALA A 63 12.43 0.71 -16.49
N THR A 64 12.01 -0.34 -17.20
CA THR A 64 12.07 -1.75 -16.77
C THR A 64 13.33 -2.19 -16.02
N PRO A 65 14.56 -2.04 -16.56
CA PRO A 65 15.76 -2.47 -15.84
C PRO A 65 15.91 -1.76 -14.49
N TYR A 66 15.58 -0.47 -14.41
CA TYR A 66 15.62 0.30 -13.18
C TYR A 66 14.54 -0.15 -12.19
N ILE A 67 13.31 -0.40 -12.67
CA ILE A 67 12.22 -0.95 -11.84
C ILE A 67 12.65 -2.28 -11.23
N ILE A 68 13.23 -3.19 -12.01
CA ILE A 68 13.71 -4.48 -11.51
C ILE A 68 14.83 -4.27 -10.49
N ALA A 69 15.84 -3.44 -10.81
CA ALA A 69 16.96 -3.19 -9.92
C ALA A 69 16.54 -2.58 -8.58
N ILE A 70 15.70 -1.53 -8.59
CA ILE A 70 15.16 -0.90 -7.39
C ILE A 70 14.31 -1.89 -6.60
N GLY A 71 13.53 -2.74 -7.28
CA GLY A 71 12.76 -3.81 -6.63
C GLY A 71 13.66 -4.78 -5.84
N PHE A 72 14.76 -5.24 -6.44
CA PHE A 72 15.72 -6.13 -5.75
C PHE A 72 16.46 -5.43 -4.62
N ILE A 73 16.88 -4.17 -4.81
CA ILE A 73 17.52 -3.36 -3.76
C ILE A 73 16.55 -3.19 -2.59
N GLY A 74 15.30 -2.79 -2.86
CA GLY A 74 14.26 -2.63 -1.86
C GLY A 74 13.98 -3.94 -1.11
N MET A 75 13.94 -5.07 -1.82
CA MET A 75 13.79 -6.39 -1.21
C MET A 75 14.95 -6.71 -0.27
N ALA A 76 16.21 -6.43 -0.66
CA ALA A 76 17.37 -6.64 0.19
C ALA A 76 17.34 -5.76 1.45
N VAL A 77 17.02 -4.48 1.29
CA VAL A 77 16.90 -3.52 2.41
C VAL A 77 15.82 -3.95 3.40
N VAL A 78 14.61 -4.24 2.92
CA VAL A 78 13.49 -4.66 3.78
C VAL A 78 13.80 -5.98 4.48
N THR A 79 14.41 -6.94 3.78
CA THR A 79 14.80 -8.23 4.39
C THR A 79 15.85 -8.02 5.47
N PHE A 80 16.85 -7.19 5.21
CA PHE A 80 17.86 -6.83 6.20
C PHE A 80 17.25 -6.14 7.43
N ASP A 81 16.36 -5.17 7.23
CA ASP A 81 15.72 -4.43 8.32
C ASP A 81 14.79 -5.32 9.16
N ILE A 82 14.08 -6.26 8.54
CA ILE A 82 13.27 -7.25 9.26
C ILE A 82 14.16 -8.16 10.10
N ALA A 83 15.26 -8.67 9.52
CA ALA A 83 16.22 -9.52 10.25
C ALA A 83 16.86 -8.77 11.42
N ARG A 84 17.29 -7.53 11.20
CA ARG A 84 17.84 -6.65 12.24
C ARG A 84 16.81 -6.37 13.33
N SER A 85 15.57 -6.06 12.96
CA SER A 85 14.49 -5.80 13.91
C SER A 85 14.18 -7.03 14.77
N LEU A 86 14.21 -8.22 14.20
CA LEU A 86 14.05 -9.47 14.94
C LEU A 86 15.17 -9.64 15.98
N ILE A 87 16.43 -9.41 15.59
CA ILE A 87 17.57 -9.49 16.52
C ILE A 87 17.41 -8.48 17.67
N MET A 88 17.08 -7.21 17.37
CA MET A 88 16.90 -6.18 18.40
C MET A 88 15.79 -6.51 19.41
N ILE A 89 14.68 -7.09 18.93
CA ILE A 89 13.60 -7.57 19.80
C ILE A 89 14.10 -8.67 20.74
N LEU A 90 14.89 -9.62 20.22
CA LEU A 90 15.45 -10.73 21.01
C LEU A 90 16.51 -10.27 22.01
N THR A 91 17.27 -9.21 21.72
CA THR A 91 18.33 -8.68 22.60
C THR A 91 17.86 -7.57 23.54
N GLN A 92 16.54 -7.30 23.61
CA GLN A 92 15.93 -6.25 24.44
C GLN A 92 16.54 -4.84 24.24
N SER A 93 17.16 -4.61 23.09
CA SER A 93 17.91 -3.39 22.77
C SER A 93 17.02 -2.43 21.98
N SER A 94 16.09 -1.75 22.68
CA SER A 94 15.30 -0.62 22.15
C SER A 94 14.39 -0.90 20.93
N THR A 95 13.63 0.12 20.53
CA THR A 95 12.47 0.07 19.63
C THR A 95 12.77 -0.44 18.20
N PRO A 96 11.88 -1.26 17.60
CA PRO A 96 11.99 -1.70 16.21
C PRO A 96 12.10 -0.51 15.23
N THR A 97 13.02 -0.58 14.26
CA THR A 97 13.20 0.48 13.25
C THR A 97 12.10 0.46 12.18
N VAL A 98 11.52 -0.71 11.89
CA VAL A 98 10.36 -0.87 11.00
C VAL A 98 9.18 -1.35 11.85
N GLY A 99 8.30 -0.41 12.21
CA GLY A 99 7.11 -0.69 13.00
C GLY A 99 5.88 -0.94 12.13
N VAL A 100 4.97 -1.80 12.59
CA VAL A 100 3.63 -1.87 12.00
C VAL A 100 2.90 -0.55 12.28
N VAL A 101 2.28 0.02 11.26
CA VAL A 101 1.49 1.24 11.37
C VAL A 101 0.04 0.86 11.63
N LEU A 102 -0.49 1.18 12.81
CA LEU A 102 -1.83 0.78 13.23
C LEU A 102 -2.68 1.97 13.69
N PRO A 103 -4.02 1.87 13.57
CA PRO A 103 -4.93 2.93 13.96
C PRO A 103 -5.28 2.91 15.45
N PHE A 104 -4.47 2.25 16.28
CA PHE A 104 -4.65 2.19 17.73
C PHE A 104 -3.32 2.36 18.45
N LYS A 105 -3.36 2.95 19.65
CA LYS A 105 -2.18 3.18 20.47
C LYS A 105 -1.77 1.89 21.16
N ALA A 106 -0.56 1.44 20.93
CA ALA A 106 0.05 0.31 21.61
C ALA A 106 1.56 0.53 21.78
N LYS A 107 2.14 -0.06 22.83
CA LYS A 107 3.57 0.08 23.12
C LYS A 107 4.40 -0.50 21.98
N GLY A 108 5.30 0.30 21.40
CA GLY A 108 6.14 -0.11 20.28
C GLY A 108 5.48 -0.09 18.90
N ILE A 109 4.27 0.48 18.77
CA ILE A 109 3.53 0.59 17.51
C ILE A 109 3.41 2.05 17.09
N PHE A 110 3.65 2.32 15.81
CA PHE A 110 3.48 3.67 15.27
C PHE A 110 1.98 3.96 15.06
N TYR A 111 1.45 4.86 15.88
CA TYR A 111 0.04 5.23 15.86
C TYR A 111 -0.24 6.26 14.78
N VAL A 112 -1.25 5.99 13.95
CA VAL A 112 -1.79 6.95 12.97
C VAL A 112 -3.30 7.07 13.19
N PRO A 113 -3.87 8.29 13.29
CA PRO A 113 -5.33 8.45 13.44
C PRO A 113 -6.08 7.71 12.34
N PHE A 114 -7.24 7.16 12.69
CA PHE A 114 -7.90 6.14 11.87
C PHE A 114 -8.18 6.58 10.43
N LEU A 115 -8.64 7.83 10.24
CA LEU A 115 -8.93 8.36 8.91
C LEU A 115 -7.67 8.48 8.04
N TYR A 116 -6.56 8.95 8.61
CA TYR A 116 -5.30 9.02 7.88
C TYR A 116 -4.80 7.61 7.55
N TRP A 117 -4.90 6.69 8.50
CA TRP A 117 -4.51 5.30 8.30
C TRP A 117 -5.25 4.63 7.13
N ILE A 118 -6.58 4.75 7.08
CA ILE A 118 -7.38 4.12 6.02
C ILE A 118 -7.13 4.77 4.65
N ILE A 119 -7.01 6.11 4.60
CA ILE A 119 -6.69 6.84 3.36
C ILE A 119 -5.31 6.41 2.85
N SER A 120 -4.30 6.35 3.71
CA SER A 120 -2.96 5.90 3.35
C SER A 120 -2.96 4.48 2.77
N ILE A 121 -3.71 3.55 3.37
CA ILE A 121 -3.87 2.19 2.84
C ILE A 121 -4.45 2.20 1.43
N PHE A 122 -5.54 2.92 1.20
CA PHE A 122 -6.16 2.99 -0.13
C PHE A 122 -5.20 3.59 -1.16
N VAL A 123 -4.52 4.69 -0.84
CA VAL A 123 -3.55 5.33 -1.74
C VAL A 123 -2.43 4.35 -2.11
N ILE A 124 -1.82 3.71 -1.10
CA ILE A 124 -0.73 2.75 -1.29
C ILE A 124 -1.20 1.57 -2.16
N LEU A 125 -2.36 0.99 -1.87
CA LEU A 125 -2.85 -0.18 -2.60
C LEU A 125 -3.28 0.13 -4.03
N ILE A 126 -3.97 1.26 -4.24
CA ILE A 126 -4.38 1.68 -5.58
C ILE A 126 -3.16 1.86 -6.47
N ILE A 127 -2.11 2.49 -5.95
CA ILE A 127 -0.87 2.71 -6.69
C ILE A 127 -0.11 1.40 -6.91
N HIS A 128 0.03 0.59 -5.86
CA HIS A 128 0.75 -0.69 -5.89
C HIS A 128 0.14 -1.67 -6.90
N GLU A 129 -1.12 -2.01 -6.70
CA GLU A 129 -1.87 -2.96 -7.54
C GLU A 129 -2.11 -2.36 -8.94
N GLY A 130 -2.36 -1.05 -8.99
CA GLY A 130 -2.47 -0.30 -10.23
C GLY A 130 -1.23 -0.46 -11.10
N MET A 131 -0.04 -0.36 -10.51
CA MET A 131 1.22 -0.45 -11.24
C MET A 131 1.60 -1.87 -11.64
N HIS A 132 1.26 -2.89 -10.85
CA HIS A 132 1.27 -4.28 -11.33
C HIS A 132 0.42 -4.44 -12.59
N GLY A 133 -0.80 -3.89 -12.56
CA GLY A 133 -1.73 -3.90 -13.70
C GLY A 133 -1.19 -3.16 -14.93
N VAL A 134 -0.70 -1.93 -14.75
CA VAL A 134 -0.12 -1.12 -15.84
C VAL A 134 1.06 -1.86 -16.47
N MET A 135 1.99 -2.39 -15.67
CA MET A 135 3.16 -3.07 -16.22
C MET A 135 2.79 -4.37 -16.95
N ALA A 136 1.78 -5.10 -16.46
CA ALA A 136 1.25 -6.25 -17.17
C ALA A 136 0.71 -5.85 -18.55
N ARG A 137 -0.05 -4.77 -18.63
CA ARG A 137 -0.60 -4.24 -19.90
C ARG A 137 0.48 -3.70 -20.85
N VAL A 138 1.55 -3.09 -20.32
CA VAL A 138 2.72 -2.65 -21.13
C VAL A 138 3.33 -3.81 -21.91
N TYR A 139 3.30 -5.02 -21.34
CA TYR A 139 3.79 -6.25 -21.97
C TYR A 139 2.72 -7.09 -22.68
N GLY A 140 1.51 -6.58 -22.82
CA GLY A 140 0.41 -7.30 -23.47
C GLY A 140 -0.11 -8.50 -22.67
N LEU A 141 0.16 -8.55 -21.36
CA LEU A 141 -0.39 -9.58 -20.49
C LEU A 141 -1.82 -9.18 -20.08
N PRO A 142 -2.82 -10.04 -20.29
CA PRO A 142 -4.20 -9.71 -19.97
C PRO A 142 -4.43 -9.70 -18.46
N LEU A 143 -5.32 -8.81 -18.02
CA LEU A 143 -5.82 -8.78 -16.65
C LEU A 143 -7.23 -9.35 -16.64
N LYS A 144 -7.50 -10.32 -15.77
CA LYS A 144 -8.80 -10.96 -15.62
C LYS A 144 -9.76 -10.06 -14.86
N ASN A 145 -9.35 -9.63 -13.67
CA ASN A 145 -10.16 -8.85 -12.74
C ASN A 145 -9.30 -7.85 -11.97
N SER A 146 -9.97 -6.91 -11.33
CA SER A 146 -9.46 -6.04 -10.29
C SER A 146 -10.52 -5.92 -9.20
N GLY A 147 -10.16 -5.50 -8.00
CA GLY A 147 -11.20 -5.32 -6.99
C GLY A 147 -10.68 -5.06 -5.61
N LEU A 148 -11.58 -5.25 -4.65
CA LEU A 148 -11.29 -5.13 -3.24
C LEU A 148 -11.19 -6.51 -2.62
N VAL A 149 -10.24 -6.68 -1.71
CA VAL A 149 -10.13 -7.86 -0.86
C VAL A 149 -10.35 -7.42 0.57
N ILE A 150 -11.08 -8.22 1.33
CA ILE A 150 -11.28 -7.97 2.75
C ILE A 150 -10.74 -9.19 3.49
N LEU A 151 -9.70 -8.97 4.31
CA LEU A 151 -9.08 -10.03 5.10
C LEU A 151 -9.63 -10.02 6.53
N GLY A 152 -9.93 -11.22 7.06
CA GLY A 152 -10.39 -11.41 8.43
C GLY A 152 -10.36 -12.87 8.88
N VAL A 153 -10.35 -13.12 10.19
CA VAL A 153 -10.50 -14.48 10.76
C VAL A 153 -11.98 -14.80 10.94
N LEU A 154 -12.68 -14.01 11.76
CA LEU A 154 -14.14 -14.09 11.95
C LEU A 154 -14.85 -12.80 11.51
N ILE A 155 -14.15 -11.67 11.59
CA ILE A 155 -14.64 -10.33 11.30
C ILE A 155 -13.75 -9.70 10.22
N PRO A 156 -14.32 -9.04 9.19
CA PRO A 156 -13.53 -8.31 8.21
C PRO A 156 -12.79 -7.14 8.87
N LEU A 157 -11.46 -7.19 8.84
CA LEU A 157 -10.62 -6.27 9.60
C LEU A 157 -9.72 -5.40 8.71
N ILE A 158 -9.24 -5.95 7.60
CA ILE A 158 -8.25 -5.26 6.75
C ILE A 158 -8.79 -5.16 5.32
N PRO A 159 -9.17 -3.94 4.88
CA PRO A 159 -9.49 -3.70 3.48
C PRO A 159 -8.21 -3.68 2.65
N GLY A 160 -8.30 -4.27 1.48
CA GLY A 160 -7.24 -4.40 0.50
C GLY A 160 -7.78 -4.17 -0.91
N ALA A 161 -6.86 -4.05 -1.87
CA ALA A 161 -7.18 -4.06 -3.29
C ALA A 161 -6.34 -5.14 -3.98
N PHE A 162 -6.74 -5.54 -5.17
CA PHE A 162 -5.96 -6.46 -5.98
C PHE A 162 -6.16 -6.21 -7.48
N VAL A 163 -5.16 -6.56 -8.27
CA VAL A 163 -5.27 -6.76 -9.71
C VAL A 163 -4.84 -8.19 -10.04
N GLU A 164 -5.59 -8.87 -10.90
CA GLU A 164 -5.39 -10.29 -11.24
C GLU A 164 -4.90 -10.43 -12.70
N PRO A 165 -3.58 -10.43 -12.96
CA PRO A 165 -3.03 -10.84 -14.24
C PRO A 165 -3.38 -12.30 -14.56
N ASP A 166 -3.44 -12.65 -15.85
CA ASP A 166 -3.56 -14.05 -16.25
C ASP A 166 -2.28 -14.82 -15.92
N GLU A 167 -2.29 -15.52 -14.78
CA GLU A 167 -1.16 -16.30 -14.25
C GLU A 167 -0.55 -17.26 -15.27
N LYS A 168 -1.36 -17.92 -16.11
CA LYS A 168 -0.86 -18.86 -17.12
C LYS A 168 -0.03 -18.17 -18.18
N LYS A 169 -0.37 -16.93 -18.52
CA LYS A 169 0.39 -16.11 -19.49
C LYS A 169 1.57 -15.42 -18.83
N LEU A 170 1.42 -14.97 -17.59
CA LEU A 170 2.49 -14.35 -16.82
C LEU A 170 3.64 -15.35 -16.58
N THR A 171 3.34 -16.56 -16.12
CA THR A 171 4.36 -17.60 -15.86
C THR A 171 5.08 -18.08 -17.12
N LYS A 172 4.43 -18.02 -18.29
CA LYS A 172 5.03 -18.33 -19.59
C LYS A 172 5.75 -17.13 -20.23
N ALA A 173 5.60 -15.92 -19.71
CA ALA A 173 6.26 -14.74 -20.25
C ALA A 173 7.78 -14.79 -20.02
N GLN A 174 8.55 -14.02 -20.78
CA GLN A 174 9.99 -13.87 -20.54
C GLN A 174 10.27 -13.39 -19.11
N ARG A 175 11.36 -13.89 -18.50
CA ARG A 175 11.73 -13.60 -17.11
C ARG A 175 11.78 -12.10 -16.81
N LYS A 176 12.33 -11.30 -17.72
CA LYS A 176 12.36 -9.83 -17.61
C LYS A 176 10.96 -9.23 -17.43
N LYS A 177 9.97 -9.69 -18.20
CA LYS A 177 8.58 -9.21 -18.12
C LYS A 177 7.92 -9.62 -16.80
N GLN A 178 8.17 -10.85 -16.35
CA GLN A 178 7.68 -11.32 -15.04
C GLN A 178 8.23 -10.45 -13.90
N LEU A 179 9.55 -10.30 -13.85
CA LEU A 179 10.22 -9.52 -12.81
C LEU A 179 9.78 -8.05 -12.83
N ALA A 180 9.60 -7.48 -14.02
CA ALA A 180 9.10 -6.12 -14.16
C ALA A 180 7.69 -5.96 -13.60
N VAL A 181 6.78 -6.89 -13.89
CA VAL A 181 5.44 -6.89 -13.31
C VAL A 181 5.52 -7.03 -11.79
N PHE A 182 6.30 -7.97 -11.26
CA PHE A 182 6.44 -8.18 -9.81
C PHE A 182 7.10 -7.00 -9.07
N ALA A 183 8.03 -6.29 -9.70
CA ALA A 183 8.69 -5.15 -9.08
C ALA A 183 7.89 -3.83 -9.20
N ALA A 184 6.95 -3.73 -10.14
CA ALA A 184 6.26 -2.48 -10.44
C ALA A 184 5.49 -1.89 -9.25
N GLY A 185 4.73 -2.71 -8.51
CA GLY A 185 3.96 -2.26 -7.34
C GLY A 185 4.82 -1.69 -6.22
N PRO A 186 5.81 -2.45 -5.69
CA PRO A 186 6.71 -1.96 -4.65
C PRO A 186 7.47 -0.68 -5.06
N VAL A 187 8.00 -0.64 -6.29
CA VAL A 187 8.73 0.53 -6.79
C VAL A 187 7.82 1.75 -6.91
N ALA A 188 6.56 1.56 -7.34
CA ALA A 188 5.60 2.65 -7.40
C ALA A 188 5.31 3.26 -6.02
N ASN A 189 5.24 2.43 -4.97
CA ASN A 189 5.09 2.94 -3.60
C ASN A 189 6.33 3.69 -3.13
N ILE A 190 7.53 3.19 -3.43
CA ILE A 190 8.79 3.90 -3.11
C ILE A 190 8.79 5.28 -3.76
N ILE A 191 8.51 5.35 -5.07
CA ILE A 191 8.45 6.61 -5.81
C ILE A 191 7.38 7.54 -5.22
N THR A 192 6.19 7.02 -4.93
CA THR A 192 5.11 7.81 -4.32
C THR A 192 5.51 8.36 -2.96
N GLY A 193 6.12 7.55 -2.10
CA GLY A 193 6.63 7.99 -0.80
C GLY A 193 7.66 9.10 -0.94
N LEU A 194 8.62 8.96 -1.86
CA LEU A 194 9.63 9.98 -2.15
C LEU A 194 9.00 11.27 -2.69
N MET A 195 8.00 11.18 -3.58
CA MET A 195 7.29 12.34 -4.11
C MET A 195 6.48 13.07 -3.02
N LEU A 196 5.77 12.34 -2.15
CA LEU A 196 5.04 12.92 -1.04
C LEU A 196 5.98 13.55 0.00
N MET A 197 7.12 12.91 0.25
CA MET A 197 8.16 13.44 1.13
C MET A 197 8.75 14.75 0.57
N LEU A 198 9.05 14.77 -0.74
CA LEU A 198 9.52 15.98 -1.41
C LEU A 198 8.47 17.10 -1.33
N LEU A 199 7.19 16.79 -1.63
CA LEU A 199 6.08 17.75 -1.51
C LEU A 199 5.95 18.30 -0.09
N LEU A 200 6.07 17.43 0.92
CA LEU A 200 6.01 17.81 2.33
C LEU A 200 7.10 18.84 2.66
N PHE A 201 8.36 18.54 2.34
CA PHE A 201 9.49 19.41 2.71
C PHE A 201 9.60 20.69 1.87
N SER A 202 9.22 20.63 0.59
CA SER A 202 9.38 21.76 -0.33
C SER A 202 8.20 22.72 -0.34
N VAL A 203 6.97 22.23 -0.14
CA VAL A 203 5.76 23.04 -0.27
C VAL A 203 5.02 23.13 1.06
N ILE A 204 4.69 22.01 1.67
CA ILE A 204 3.79 21.99 2.84
C ILE A 204 4.47 22.63 4.05
N THR A 205 5.68 22.22 4.40
CA THR A 205 6.37 22.75 5.60
C THR A 205 6.59 24.27 5.53
N PRO A 206 7.14 24.85 4.44
CA PRO A 206 7.26 26.30 4.32
C PRO A 206 5.91 27.01 4.38
N PHE A 207 4.89 26.47 3.72
CA PHE A 207 3.53 27.04 3.72
C PHE A 207 2.90 26.99 5.12
N THR A 208 3.06 25.90 5.86
CA THR A 208 2.54 25.83 7.24
C THR A 208 3.23 26.86 8.14
N ASN A 209 4.52 27.11 7.93
CA ASN A 209 5.28 28.10 8.69
C ASN A 209 4.77 29.53 8.53
N THR A 210 4.03 29.86 7.46
CA THR A 210 3.44 31.20 7.30
C THR A 210 2.20 31.42 8.15
N PHE A 211 1.56 30.35 8.65
CA PHE A 211 0.39 30.45 9.55
C PHE A 211 0.77 30.56 11.03
N TYR A 212 2.02 30.23 11.36
CA TYR A 212 2.54 30.43 12.71
C TYR A 212 3.12 31.84 12.81
N ALA A 213 2.42 32.73 13.52
CA ALA A 213 3.07 33.91 14.04
C ALA A 213 4.12 33.44 15.05
N LYS A 214 5.39 33.76 14.81
CA LYS A 214 6.46 33.57 15.81
C LYS A 214 6.34 34.66 16.88
N ASP A 215 5.16 34.80 17.49
CA ASP A 215 4.94 35.68 18.63
C ASP A 215 5.44 34.96 19.88
N GLY A 216 6.76 34.91 20.01
CA GLY A 216 7.46 34.34 21.14
C GLY A 216 8.76 35.11 21.40
N VAL A 217 9.19 35.13 22.66
CA VAL A 217 10.43 35.79 23.06
C VAL A 217 11.62 35.02 22.47
N ILE A 218 12.44 35.69 21.67
CA ILE A 218 13.76 35.18 21.29
C ILE A 218 14.64 35.36 22.53
N VAL A 219 14.94 34.27 23.25
CA VAL A 219 15.95 34.28 24.31
C VAL A 219 17.31 34.22 23.61
N THR A 220 17.94 35.37 23.41
CA THR A 220 19.23 35.48 22.71
C THR A 220 20.42 35.10 23.58
N GLU A 221 20.30 35.09 24.91
CA GLU A 221 21.39 34.75 25.82
C GLU A 221 20.83 34.08 27.10
N LEU A 222 21.52 33.05 27.58
CA LEU A 222 21.37 32.41 28.89
C LEU A 222 22.48 32.89 29.81
#